data_AF-A0A7S0IZJ2-F1
#
_entry.id   AF-A0A7S0IZJ2-F1
#
_cell.length_a   1.000
_cell.length_b   1.000
_cell.length_c   1.000
_cell.angle_alpha   90.00
_cell.angle_beta   90.00
_cell.angle_gamma   90.00
#
_symmetry.space_group_name_H-M   'P 1'
#
loop_
_entity.id
_entity.type
_entity.pdbx_description
1 polymer ?
#
loop_
_entity_poly.entity_id
_entity_poly.type
_entity_poly.pdbx_seq_one_letter_code
_entity_poly.pdbx_strand_id
1 'polypeptide(L)'
;SNYEAVLAKATPTEWPAKTALAEGHWDWAYSDGWTSGFFPGLLWQLANSTGRADFREAAARWTAGREGEKTETGTHDVGFIVFGSFGNGIQVGMIRSWGHLDDAASFE
;
A
#
# COMPACT_ATOMS: atom_id res chain seq x y z
N SER A 1 -3.25 -13.34 15.08
CA SER A 1 -4.27 -12.74 14.20
C SER A 1 -3.75 -12.75 12.77
N ASN A 2 -4.62 -12.87 11.76
CA ASN A 2 -4.22 -13.01 10.35
C ASN A 2 -3.54 -11.77 9.75
N TYR A 3 -3.55 -10.61 10.42
CA TYR A 3 -2.98 -9.36 9.86
C TYR A 3 -1.46 -9.24 10.04
N GLU A 4 -0.89 -9.80 11.10
CA GLU A 4 0.57 -9.74 11.34
C GLU A 4 1.35 -10.45 10.23
N ALA A 5 0.82 -11.56 9.72
CA ALA A 5 1.38 -12.26 8.56
C ALA A 5 1.37 -11.40 7.29
N VAL A 6 0.40 -10.49 7.15
CA VAL A 6 0.31 -9.57 6.02
C VAL A 6 1.33 -8.43 6.19
N LEU A 7 1.49 -7.89 7.39
CA LEU A 7 2.50 -6.87 7.68
C LEU A 7 3.94 -7.40 7.48
N ALA A 8 4.16 -8.68 7.80
CA ALA A 8 5.45 -9.34 7.75
C ALA A 8 5.93 -9.74 6.33
N LYS A 9 5.13 -9.52 5.26
CA LYS A 9 5.61 -9.78 3.89
C LYS A 9 6.79 -8.85 3.56
N ALA A 10 7.97 -9.46 3.31
CA ALA A 10 9.22 -8.75 3.06
C ALA A 10 9.20 -7.97 1.73
N THR A 11 8.62 -8.55 0.67
CA THR A 11 8.44 -7.89 -0.62
C THR A 11 7.07 -8.30 -1.18
N PRO A 12 6.09 -7.40 -1.20
CA PRO A 12 4.78 -7.70 -1.77
C PRO A 12 4.85 -7.91 -3.28
N THR A 13 4.47 -9.10 -3.74
CA THR A 13 4.24 -9.41 -5.15
C THR A 13 2.75 -9.41 -5.51
N GLU A 14 1.89 -9.41 -4.49
CA GLU A 14 0.43 -9.44 -4.63
C GLU A 14 -0.24 -8.70 -3.45
N TRP A 15 -1.37 -8.04 -3.71
CA TRP A 15 -2.14 -7.20 -2.80
C TRP A 15 -3.47 -7.82 -2.40
N PRO A 16 -3.95 -7.63 -1.17
CA PRO A 16 -5.27 -8.10 -0.77
C PRO A 16 -6.35 -7.49 -1.67
N ALA A 17 -7.22 -8.33 -2.26
CA ALA A 17 -8.32 -7.86 -3.10
C ALA A 17 -9.68 -8.14 -2.46
N LYS A 18 -9.93 -9.39 -2.10
CA LYS A 18 -11.17 -9.86 -1.47
C LYS A 18 -10.92 -11.12 -0.67
N THR A 19 -11.90 -11.57 0.11
CA THR A 19 -11.84 -12.88 0.74
C THR A 19 -12.87 -13.83 0.13
N ALA A 20 -12.53 -15.11 0.04
CA ALA A 20 -13.52 -16.12 -0.32
C ALA A 20 -14.56 -16.25 0.79
N LEU A 21 -15.85 -16.14 0.42
CA LEU A 21 -16.99 -16.09 1.34
C LEU A 21 -17.07 -17.30 2.29
N ALA A 22 -16.50 -18.45 1.91
CA ALA A 22 -16.60 -19.69 2.66
C ALA A 22 -15.51 -19.85 3.74
N GLU A 23 -14.32 -19.30 3.53
CA GLU A 23 -13.11 -19.71 4.27
C GLU A 23 -12.26 -18.53 4.77
N GLY A 24 -12.57 -17.29 4.37
CA GLY A 24 -11.88 -16.10 4.87
C GLY A 24 -10.42 -15.96 4.44
N HIS A 25 -9.96 -16.77 3.47
CA HIS A 25 -8.65 -16.60 2.86
C HIS A 25 -8.66 -15.42 1.88
N TRP A 26 -7.53 -14.73 1.76
CA TRP A 26 -7.35 -13.64 0.79
C TRP A 26 -7.22 -14.20 -0.62
N ASP A 27 -8.05 -13.69 -1.52
CA ASP A 27 -7.77 -13.65 -2.95
C ASP A 27 -6.89 -12.42 -3.20
N TRP A 28 -5.73 -12.65 -3.79
CA TRP A 28 -4.73 -11.63 -4.04
C TRP A 28 -4.83 -11.08 -5.47
N ALA A 29 -4.47 -9.81 -5.65
CA ALA A 29 -4.35 -9.14 -6.95
C ALA A 29 -2.90 -8.76 -7.23
N TYR A 30 -2.51 -8.65 -8.50
CA TYR A 30 -1.21 -8.09 -8.88
C TYR A 30 -1.16 -6.57 -8.68
N SER A 31 -0.01 -5.97 -8.94
CA SER A 31 0.22 -4.53 -8.76
C SER A 31 -0.68 -3.68 -9.66
N ASP A 32 -1.09 -4.16 -10.83
CA ASP A 32 -1.96 -3.46 -11.78
C ASP A 32 -3.47 -3.61 -11.47
N GLY A 33 -3.84 -4.46 -10.51
CA GLY A 33 -5.24 -4.70 -10.18
C GLY A 33 -5.89 -3.45 -9.56
N TRP A 34 -7.12 -3.10 -9.96
CA TRP A 34 -7.78 -1.86 -9.51
C TRP A 34 -7.88 -1.68 -7.97
N THR A 35 -7.88 -2.77 -7.20
CA THR A 35 -7.96 -2.72 -5.72
C THR A 35 -6.63 -2.53 -5.02
N SER A 36 -5.51 -2.68 -5.74
CA SER A 36 -4.21 -2.90 -5.11
C SER A 36 -3.60 -1.64 -4.49
N GLY A 37 -4.20 -0.45 -4.71
CA GLY A 37 -3.89 0.76 -3.96
C GLY A 37 -4.55 0.86 -2.57
N PHE A 38 -5.63 0.12 -2.28
CA PHE A 38 -6.40 0.32 -1.05
C PHE A 38 -5.65 -0.10 0.22
N PHE A 39 -5.01 -1.27 0.19
CA PHE A 39 -4.28 -1.78 1.35
C PHE A 39 -3.12 -0.88 1.81
N PRO A 40 -2.19 -0.44 0.93
CA PRO A 40 -1.17 0.54 1.34
C PRO A 40 -1.77 1.86 1.80
N GLY A 41 -2.87 2.33 1.19
CA GLY A 41 -3.60 3.52 1.65
C GLY A 41 -4.10 3.40 3.09
N LEU A 42 -4.70 2.26 3.43
CA LEU A 42 -5.13 1.96 4.80
C LEU A 42 -3.95 1.97 5.78
N LEU A 43 -2.81 1.40 5.40
CA LEU A 43 -1.61 1.38 6.25
C LEU A 43 -1.09 2.80 6.53
N TRP A 44 -1.11 3.71 5.55
CA TRP A 44 -0.78 5.12 5.78
C TRP A 44 -1.73 5.78 6.78
N GLN A 45 -3.03 5.51 6.69
CA GLN A 45 -4.02 6.04 7.63
C GLN A 45 -3.84 5.47 9.04
N LEU A 46 -3.52 4.18 9.17
CA LEU A 46 -3.21 3.53 10.44
C LEU A 46 -1.92 4.10 11.06
N ALA A 47 -0.87 4.28 10.27
CA ALA A 47 0.36 4.91 10.71
C ALA A 47 0.10 6.33 11.23
N ASN A 48 -0.67 7.13 10.49
CA ASN A 48 -1.00 8.50 10.88
C ASN A 48 -1.86 8.58 12.15
N SER A 49 -2.84 7.68 12.30
CA SER A 49 -3.74 7.70 13.46
C SER A 49 -3.12 7.13 14.73
N THR A 50 -2.21 6.15 14.61
CA THR A 50 -1.62 5.45 15.76
C THR A 50 -0.21 5.89 16.10
N GLY A 51 0.51 6.49 15.16
CA GLY A 51 1.94 6.83 15.28
C GLY A 51 2.87 5.60 15.29
N ARG A 52 2.37 4.38 15.07
CA ARG A 52 3.20 3.18 15.13
C ARG A 52 4.10 3.04 13.90
N ALA A 53 5.38 2.78 14.15
CA ALA A 53 6.40 2.64 13.11
C ALA A 53 6.15 1.42 12.21
N ASP A 54 5.62 0.31 12.75
CA ASP A 54 5.39 -0.90 11.98
C ASP A 54 4.34 -0.73 10.86
N PHE A 55 3.27 0.04 11.12
CA PHE A 55 2.32 0.42 10.07
C PHE A 55 2.96 1.34 9.03
N ARG A 56 3.81 2.27 9.45
CA ARG A 56 4.51 3.19 8.54
C ARG A 56 5.46 2.42 7.61
N GLU A 57 6.26 1.53 8.17
CA GLU A 57 7.20 0.70 7.42
C GLU A 57 6.46 -0.25 6.46
N ALA A 58 5.36 -0.85 6.92
CA ALA A 58 4.52 -1.65 6.05
C ALA A 58 3.94 -0.77 4.92
N ALA A 59 3.38 0.39 5.22
CA ALA A 59 2.83 1.29 4.19
C ALA A 59 3.88 1.63 3.12
N ALA A 60 5.10 1.97 3.53
CA ALA A 60 6.21 2.23 2.62
C ALA A 60 6.53 1.02 1.72
N ARG A 61 6.68 -0.18 2.31
CA ARG A 61 6.95 -1.42 1.54
C ARG A 61 5.84 -1.73 0.54
N TRP A 62 4.58 -1.65 0.98
CA TRP A 62 3.42 -2.00 0.16
C TRP A 62 3.10 -0.95 -0.91
N THR A 63 3.50 0.30 -0.71
CA THR A 63 3.45 1.36 -1.73
C THR A 63 4.59 1.19 -2.75
N ALA A 64 5.82 0.85 -2.32
CA ALA A 64 6.99 0.72 -3.19
C ALA A 64 6.81 -0.30 -4.32
N GLY A 65 6.14 -1.44 -4.03
CA GLY A 65 5.85 -2.47 -5.04
C GLY A 65 4.96 -2.00 -6.20
N ARG A 66 4.46 -0.76 -6.16
CA ARG A 66 3.56 -0.16 -7.15
C ARG A 66 4.19 0.97 -7.96
N GLU A 67 5.49 1.18 -7.82
CA GLU A 67 6.21 2.26 -8.51
C GLU A 67 6.04 2.18 -10.03
N GLY A 68 5.94 0.97 -10.60
CA GLY A 68 5.72 0.77 -12.04
C GLY A 68 4.37 1.27 -12.58
N GLU A 69 3.34 1.32 -11.73
CA GLU A 69 1.98 1.70 -12.14
C GLU A 69 1.80 3.21 -12.37
N LYS A 70 2.84 3.98 -12.04
CA LYS A 70 2.89 5.44 -12.14
C LYS A 70 2.80 5.97 -13.56
N THR A 71 3.24 5.17 -14.52
CA THR A 71 3.22 5.48 -15.95
C THR A 71 2.16 4.68 -16.71
N GLU A 72 1.32 3.93 -16.00
CA GLU A 72 0.24 3.15 -16.60
C GLU A 72 -0.83 4.08 -17.19
N THR A 73 -1.33 3.75 -18.39
CA THR A 73 -2.28 4.59 -19.15
C THR A 73 -3.42 3.79 -19.80
N GLY A 74 -3.38 2.46 -19.72
CA GLY A 74 -4.34 1.52 -20.30
C GLY A 74 -5.58 1.26 -19.44
N THR A 75 -5.67 1.81 -18.23
CA THR A 75 -6.86 1.67 -17.36
C THR A 75 -7.30 3.01 -16.76
N HIS A 76 -8.61 3.14 -16.49
CA HIS A 76 -9.15 4.27 -15.74
C HIS A 76 -8.92 4.13 -14.22
N ASP A 77 -8.48 2.95 -13.76
CA ASP A 77 -8.27 2.62 -12.36
C ASP A 77 -6.91 3.09 -11.81
N VAL A 78 -6.07 3.73 -12.62
CA VAL A 78 -4.77 4.28 -12.20
C VAL A 78 -4.94 5.21 -10.98
N GLY A 79 -6.07 5.91 -10.88
CA GLY A 79 -6.44 6.67 -9.70
C GLY A 79 -6.51 5.81 -8.43
N PHE A 80 -7.25 4.70 -8.44
CA PHE A 80 -7.34 3.81 -7.27
C PHE A 80 -6.00 3.19 -6.91
N ILE A 81 -5.22 2.83 -7.94
CA ILE A 81 -3.90 2.21 -7.84
C ILE A 81 -2.88 3.16 -7.21
N VAL A 82 -2.75 4.38 -7.74
CA VAL A 82 -1.66 5.32 -7.42
C VAL A 82 -2.09 6.31 -6.35
N PHE A 83 -3.26 6.94 -6.47
CA PHE A 83 -3.77 7.86 -5.45
C PHE A 83 -4.14 7.11 -4.17
N GLY A 84 -4.70 5.89 -4.30
CA GLY A 84 -4.95 5.01 -3.17
C GLY A 84 -3.70 4.63 -2.39
N SER A 85 -2.51 4.60 -3.01
CA SER A 85 -1.25 4.24 -2.38
C SER A 85 -0.38 5.45 -2.06
N PHE A 86 0.38 5.96 -3.05
CA PHE A 86 1.26 7.12 -2.92
C PHE A 86 0.50 8.38 -2.50
N GLY A 87 -0.69 8.59 -3.06
CA GLY A 87 -1.53 9.76 -2.75
C GLY A 87 -1.88 9.85 -1.27
N ASN A 88 -2.30 8.75 -0.65
CA ASN A 88 -2.55 8.69 0.79
C ASN A 88 -1.30 9.00 1.61
N GLY A 89 -0.14 8.43 1.26
CA GLY A 89 1.11 8.71 1.97
C GLY A 89 1.56 10.17 1.88
N ILE A 90 1.34 10.82 0.73
CA ILE A 90 1.58 12.27 0.55
C ILE A 90 0.58 13.08 1.39
N GLN A 91 -0.70 12.71 1.36
CA GLN A 91 -1.75 13.40 2.08
C GLN A 91 -1.52 13.42 3.60
N VAL A 92 -0.99 12.33 4.17
CA VAL A 92 -0.63 12.26 5.60
C VAL A 92 0.77 12.80 5.90
N GLY A 93 1.47 13.36 4.92
CA GLY A 93 2.79 13.98 5.09
C GLY A 93 3.93 13.00 5.35
N MET A 94 3.73 11.70 5.13
CA MET A 94 4.75 10.66 5.34
C MET A 94 5.55 10.35 4.08
N ILE A 95 5.03 10.72 2.91
CA ILE A 95 5.77 10.75 1.63
C ILE A 95 5.95 12.22 1.26
N ARG A 96 7.20 12.66 1.10
CA ARG A 96 7.52 14.07 0.82
C ARG A 96 7.36 14.44 -0.65
N SER A 97 7.68 13.53 -1.55
CA SER A 97 7.56 13.76 -2.98
C SER A 97 7.38 12.46 -3.75
N TRP A 98 6.85 12.61 -4.96
CA TRP A 98 6.61 11.52 -5.86
C TRP A 98 7.95 10.86 -6.26
N GLY A 99 8.15 9.59 -5.89
CA GLY A 99 9.34 8.82 -6.26
C GLY A 99 10.47 8.80 -5.22
N HIS A 100 10.30 9.42 -4.05
CA HIS A 100 11.22 9.29 -2.92
C HIS A 100 10.50 8.65 -1.73
N LEU A 101 10.44 7.32 -1.71
CA LEU A 101 9.96 6.55 -0.55
C LEU A 101 11.02 6.44 0.55
N ASP A 102 12.28 6.75 0.24
CA ASP A 102 13.43 6.68 1.16
C ASP A 102 13.25 7.57 2.40
N ASP A 103 12.46 8.64 2.29
CA ASP A 103 12.17 9.54 3.39
C ASP A 103 11.20 8.92 4.42
N ALA A 104 10.31 8.01 4.02
CA ALA A 104 9.30 7.44 4.92
C ALA A 104 9.88 6.48 5.98
N ALA A 105 11.07 5.92 5.70
CA ALA A 105 11.81 5.06 6.62
C ALA A 105 12.80 5.83 7.52
N SER A 106 13.03 7.12 7.26
CA SER A 106 14.20 7.86 7.76
C SER A 106 13.88 8.92 8.83
N PHE A 107 12.71 8.88 9.46
CA PHE A 107 12.37 9.79 10.56
C PHE A 107 12.73 9.16 11.91
N GLU A 108 13.91 9.55 12.44
CA GLU A 108 14.20 9.63 13.88
C GLU A 108 13.55 10.86 14.51
#